data_AF-A0A352JQR2-F1
#
_entry.id   AF-A0A352JQR2-F1
#
_cell.length_a   1.000
_cell.length_b   1.000
_cell.length_c   1.000
_cell.angle_alpha   90.00
_cell.angle_beta   90.00
_cell.angle_gamma   90.00
#
_symmetry.space_group_name_H-M   'P 1'
#
loop_
_entity.id
_entity.type
_entity.pdbx_description
1 polymer ?
#
loop_
_entity_poly.entity_id
_entity_poly.type
_entity_poly.pdbx_seq_one_letter_code
_entity_poly.pdbx_strand_id
1 'polypeptide(L)'
;MTDKANKQFVNEFIPRVSRTFALAIKFLPMELRHPVFTAYLLCRVADTIEDSPHIQPDDKRIRLMHLNKLLLSAADGAKTSPNDLTPLYQGINPEHGHDHRLLVESLKLFDVLAELPDEKRKIIYHWAGEMALGMAEFSQITARHDNQIVAIDNVAQWDRYCYYVAGTVGHMLT
;
A
#
# COMPACT_ATOMS: atom_id res chain seq x y z
N MET A 1 2.79 -16.33 -19.46
CA MET A 1 3.59 -16.94 -18.38
C MET A 1 3.67 -16.03 -17.14
N THR A 2 3.61 -14.71 -17.30
CA THR A 2 3.71 -13.69 -16.23
C THR A 2 2.55 -13.72 -15.21
N ASP A 3 1.30 -13.82 -15.67
CA ASP A 3 0.10 -13.82 -14.81
C ASP A 3 0.14 -14.91 -13.71
N LYS A 4 0.51 -16.15 -14.04
CA LYS A 4 0.57 -17.25 -13.06
C LYS A 4 1.64 -17.01 -11.99
N ALA A 5 2.80 -16.47 -12.37
CA ALA A 5 3.90 -16.18 -11.44
C ALA A 5 3.54 -15.02 -10.50
N ASN A 6 2.86 -14.00 -11.02
CA ASN A 6 2.41 -12.85 -10.23
C ASN A 6 1.28 -13.23 -9.25
N LYS A 7 0.33 -14.05 -9.70
CA LYS A 7 -0.70 -14.65 -8.84
C LYS A 7 -0.11 -15.49 -7.71
N GLN A 8 0.91 -16.30 -8.04
CA GLN A 8 1.61 -17.11 -7.05
C GLN A 8 2.34 -16.23 -6.04
N PHE A 9 3.01 -15.17 -6.49
CA PHE A 9 3.64 -14.20 -5.59
C PHE A 9 2.66 -13.62 -4.57
N VAL A 10 1.50 -13.13 -5.01
CA VAL A 10 0.47 -12.57 -4.10
C VAL A 10 0.05 -13.60 -3.03
N ASN A 11 -0.25 -14.83 -3.45
CA ASN A 11 -0.70 -15.88 -2.53
C ASN A 11 0.39 -16.31 -1.53
N GLU A 12 1.65 -16.32 -1.95
CA GLU A 12 2.78 -16.69 -1.09
C GLU A 12 3.18 -15.57 -0.13
N PHE A 13 3.00 -14.31 -0.53
CA PHE A 13 3.44 -13.17 0.28
C PHE A 13 2.48 -12.84 1.41
N ILE A 14 1.17 -12.95 1.16
CA ILE A 14 0.12 -12.68 2.15
C ILE A 14 0.38 -13.35 3.53
N PRO A 15 0.62 -14.66 3.65
CA PRO A 15 0.83 -15.30 4.96
C PRO A 15 2.13 -14.84 5.65
N ARG A 16 3.09 -14.25 4.92
CA ARG A 16 4.34 -13.74 5.47
C ARG A 16 4.18 -12.38 6.14
N VAL A 17 3.25 -11.56 5.65
CA VAL A 17 3.00 -10.20 6.17
C VAL A 17 1.69 -10.10 6.97
N SER A 18 0.79 -11.08 6.88
CA SER A 18 -0.45 -11.09 7.67
C SER A 18 -1.11 -12.46 7.78
N ARG A 19 -0.69 -13.24 8.80
CA ARG A 19 -1.19 -14.60 9.04
C ARG A 19 -2.70 -14.66 9.31
N THR A 20 -3.23 -13.77 10.14
CA THR A 20 -4.65 -13.76 10.51
C THR A 20 -5.52 -13.37 9.32
N PHE A 21 -5.12 -12.33 8.58
CA PHE A 21 -5.86 -11.86 7.41
C PHE A 21 -5.83 -12.90 6.26
N ALA A 22 -4.69 -13.59 6.08
CA ALA A 22 -4.57 -14.70 5.15
C ALA A 22 -5.59 -15.82 5.39
N LEU A 23 -5.92 -16.08 6.66
CA LEU A 23 -6.94 -17.06 7.03
C LEU A 23 -8.35 -16.53 6.77
N ALA A 24 -8.62 -15.27 7.12
CA ALA A 24 -9.93 -14.65 6.93
C ALA A 24 -10.36 -14.63 5.45
N ILE A 25 -9.44 -14.30 4.54
CA ILE A 25 -9.78 -14.23 3.10
C ILE A 25 -10.13 -15.59 2.49
N LYS A 26 -9.68 -16.70 3.08
CA LYS A 26 -10.08 -18.03 2.60
C LYS A 26 -11.59 -18.26 2.69
N PHE A 27 -12.31 -17.48 3.49
CA PHE A 27 -13.77 -17.53 3.59
C PHE A 27 -14.50 -16.69 2.52
N LEU A 28 -13.79 -15.86 1.74
CA LEU A 28 -14.39 -15.11 0.64
C LEU A 28 -14.67 -16.03 -0.58
N PRO A 29 -15.66 -15.66 -1.44
CA PRO A 29 -15.82 -16.23 -2.77
C PRO A 29 -14.52 -16.25 -3.55
N MET A 30 -14.29 -17.30 -4.35
CA MET A 30 -13.00 -17.54 -5.00
C MET A 30 -12.58 -16.37 -5.89
N GLU A 31 -13.53 -15.74 -6.59
CA GLU A 31 -13.27 -14.59 -7.46
C GLU A 31 -12.83 -13.33 -6.71
N LEU A 32 -13.14 -13.21 -5.41
CA LEU A 32 -12.79 -12.04 -4.60
C LEU A 32 -11.44 -12.19 -3.87
N ARG A 33 -10.98 -13.42 -3.64
CA ARG A 33 -9.76 -13.66 -2.85
C ARG A 33 -8.55 -12.96 -3.44
N HIS A 34 -8.35 -13.11 -4.75
CA HIS A 34 -7.16 -12.58 -5.41
C HIS A 34 -7.16 -11.04 -5.46
N PRO A 35 -8.25 -10.35 -5.89
CA PRO A 35 -8.35 -8.89 -5.77
C PRO A 35 -8.10 -8.38 -4.35
N VAL A 36 -8.71 -9.01 -3.34
CA VAL A 36 -8.59 -8.57 -1.94
C VAL A 36 -7.17 -8.79 -1.41
N PHE A 37 -6.52 -9.90 -1.76
CA PHE A 37 -5.11 -10.11 -1.42
C PHE A 37 -4.20 -9.04 -2.06
N THR A 38 -4.40 -8.74 -3.34
CA THR A 38 -3.64 -7.70 -4.02
C THR A 38 -3.83 -6.35 -3.35
N ALA A 39 -5.08 -5.98 -3.06
CA ALA A 39 -5.40 -4.73 -2.40
C ALA A 39 -4.75 -4.60 -1.03
N TYR A 40 -4.78 -5.66 -0.22
CA TYR A 40 -4.13 -5.68 1.08
C TYR A 40 -2.62 -5.55 1.00
N LEU A 41 -1.97 -6.23 0.05
CA LEU A 41 -0.52 -6.09 -0.13
C LEU A 41 -0.14 -4.68 -0.59
N LEU A 42 -0.96 -4.02 -1.41
CA LEU A 42 -0.74 -2.62 -1.79
C LEU A 42 -0.91 -1.67 -0.59
N CYS A 43 -1.87 -1.92 0.29
CA CYS A 43 -1.99 -1.19 1.56
C CYS A 43 -0.75 -1.41 2.45
N ARG A 44 -0.25 -2.65 2.52
CA ARG A 44 0.97 -2.98 3.27
C ARG A 44 2.22 -2.29 2.70
N VAL A 45 2.28 -2.06 1.39
CA VAL A 45 3.33 -1.25 0.75
C VAL A 45 3.26 0.20 1.25
N ALA A 46 2.06 0.79 1.35
CA ALA A 46 1.88 2.13 1.93
C ALA A 46 2.29 2.17 3.41
N ASP A 47 1.80 1.22 4.22
CA ASP A 47 2.18 1.06 5.64
C ASP A 47 3.70 1.01 5.79
N THR A 48 4.40 0.21 4.98
CA THR A 48 5.86 0.05 5.09
C THR A 48 6.60 1.36 4.87
N ILE A 49 6.12 2.21 3.94
CA ILE A 49 6.70 3.54 3.70
C ILE A 49 6.43 4.47 4.88
N GLU A 50 5.20 4.46 5.40
CA GLU A 50 4.76 5.31 6.51
C GLU A 50 5.46 4.94 7.82
N ASP A 51 5.57 3.65 8.14
CA ASP A 51 6.15 3.13 9.38
C ASP A 51 7.69 3.16 9.40
N SER A 52 8.34 3.31 8.23
CA SER A 52 9.80 3.25 8.13
C SER A 52 10.48 4.36 8.96
N PRO A 53 11.24 4.02 10.02
CA PRO A 53 11.80 5.03 10.93
C PRO A 53 13.00 5.78 10.32
N HIS A 54 13.57 5.27 9.24
CA HIS A 54 14.77 5.83 8.59
C HIS A 54 14.45 6.76 7.41
N ILE A 55 13.18 6.83 6.98
CA ILE A 55 12.73 7.74 5.93
C ILE A 55 12.31 9.06 6.59
N GLN A 56 12.83 10.18 6.11
CA GLN A 56 12.43 11.49 6.63
C GLN A 56 10.97 11.82 6.27
N PRO A 57 10.25 12.61 7.08
CA PRO A 57 8.87 12.99 6.82
C PRO A 57 8.58 13.49 5.39
N ASP A 58 9.45 14.34 4.84
CA ASP A 58 9.31 14.84 3.47
C ASP A 58 9.46 13.74 2.41
N ASP A 59 10.42 12.84 2.63
CA ASP A 59 10.62 11.68 1.75
C ASP A 59 9.45 10.71 1.83
N LYS A 60 8.84 10.50 3.02
CA LYS A 60 7.62 9.70 3.17
C LYS A 60 6.49 10.28 2.33
N ARG A 61 6.24 11.58 2.47
CA ARG A 61 5.22 12.29 1.68
C ARG A 61 5.45 12.13 0.18
N ILE A 62 6.67 12.36 -0.30
CA ILE A 62 7.02 12.22 -1.73
C ILE A 62 6.77 10.78 -2.21
N ARG A 63 7.20 9.77 -1.45
CA ARG A 63 7.03 8.36 -1.81
C ARG A 63 5.57 7.92 -1.80
N LEU A 64 4.78 8.35 -0.82
CA LEU A 64 3.35 8.03 -0.75
C LEU A 64 2.54 8.70 -1.86
N MET A 65 2.86 9.96 -2.20
CA MET A 65 2.29 10.63 -3.38
C MET A 65 2.70 9.93 -4.69
N HIS A 66 3.94 9.44 -4.77
CA HIS A 66 4.42 8.67 -5.91
C HIS A 66 3.70 7.31 -6.02
N LEU A 67 3.52 6.61 -4.90
CA LEU A 67 2.73 5.38 -4.82
C LEU A 67 1.30 5.59 -5.35
N ASN A 68 0.63 6.67 -4.94
CA ASN A 68 -0.70 7.02 -5.44
C ASN A 68 -0.73 7.17 -6.98
N LYS A 69 0.28 7.84 -7.57
CA LYS A 69 0.40 7.98 -9.05
C LYS A 69 0.60 6.65 -9.77
N LEU A 70 1.37 5.74 -9.18
CA LEU A 70 1.58 4.40 -9.74
C LEU A 70 0.31 3.56 -9.65
N LEU A 71 -0.42 3.64 -8.52
CA LEU A 71 -1.71 2.98 -8.36
C LEU A 71 -2.73 3.47 -9.40
N LEU A 72 -2.80 4.79 -9.64
CA LEU A 72 -3.66 5.36 -10.67
C LEU A 72 -3.30 4.82 -12.06
N SER A 73 -2.02 4.91 -12.43
CA SER A 73 -1.52 4.42 -13.72
C SER A 73 -1.85 2.94 -13.94
N ALA A 74 -1.64 2.11 -12.91
CA ALA A 74 -1.96 0.68 -12.97
C ALA A 74 -3.48 0.42 -13.05
N ALA A 75 -4.30 1.21 -12.36
CA ALA A 75 -5.75 1.12 -12.46
C ALA A 75 -6.31 1.58 -13.82
N ASP A 76 -5.58 2.44 -14.54
CA ASP A 76 -5.85 2.76 -15.94
C ASP A 76 -5.32 1.68 -16.91
N GLY A 77 -4.69 0.62 -16.38
CA GLY A 77 -4.15 -0.52 -17.15
C GLY A 77 -2.75 -0.29 -17.71
N ALA A 78 -2.05 0.77 -17.30
CA ALA A 78 -0.67 0.99 -17.69
C ALA A 78 0.26 0.00 -16.98
N LYS A 79 1.33 -0.41 -17.68
CA LYS A 79 2.38 -1.23 -17.08
C LYS A 79 3.33 -0.36 -16.27
N THR A 80 3.72 -0.82 -15.11
CA THR A 80 4.76 -0.20 -14.29
C THR A 80 6.11 -0.80 -14.63
N SER A 81 7.17 0.01 -14.68
CA SER A 81 8.54 -0.47 -14.86
C SER A 81 9.31 -0.50 -13.52
N PRO A 82 10.40 -1.28 -13.42
CA PRO A 82 11.29 -1.22 -12.25
C PRO A 82 11.81 0.19 -11.92
N ASN A 83 12.04 1.02 -12.94
CA ASN A 83 12.52 2.39 -12.76
C ASN A 83 11.45 3.28 -12.10
N ASP A 84 10.17 3.05 -12.43
CA ASP A 84 9.06 3.78 -11.82
C ASP A 84 8.92 3.47 -10.33
N LEU A 85 9.27 2.25 -9.89
CA LEU A 85 9.17 1.86 -8.49
C LEU A 85 10.39 2.18 -7.64
N THR A 86 11.56 2.36 -8.27
CA THR A 86 12.81 2.64 -7.57
C THR A 86 12.70 3.77 -6.53
N PRO A 87 11.98 4.89 -6.79
CA PRO A 87 11.76 5.92 -5.78
C PRO A 87 11.06 5.44 -4.50
N LEU A 88 10.18 4.43 -4.56
CA LEU A 88 9.45 3.95 -3.39
C LEU A 88 10.37 3.26 -2.37
N TYR A 89 11.37 2.52 -2.85
CA TYR A 89 12.21 1.66 -2.01
C TYR A 89 13.69 2.05 -1.98
N GLN A 90 14.06 3.21 -2.55
CA GLN A 90 15.45 3.68 -2.49
C GLN A 90 15.92 3.75 -1.03
N GLY A 91 17.03 3.08 -0.72
CA GLY A 91 17.59 3.01 0.65
C GLY A 91 16.92 1.99 1.57
N ILE A 92 15.93 1.23 1.10
CA ILE A 92 15.30 0.15 1.87
C ILE A 92 16.08 -1.14 1.67
N ASN A 93 16.47 -1.76 2.79
CA ASN A 93 17.09 -3.09 2.78
C ASN A 93 15.99 -4.17 2.86
N PRO A 94 15.81 -5.02 1.81
CA PRO A 94 14.81 -6.09 1.82
C PRO A 94 15.08 -7.19 2.85
N GLU A 95 16.31 -7.31 3.37
CA GLU A 95 16.67 -8.33 4.36
C GLU A 95 16.18 -7.98 5.78
N HIS A 96 15.70 -6.76 6.02
CA HIS A 96 15.20 -6.36 7.34
C HIS A 96 13.81 -6.91 7.69
N GLY A 97 13.10 -7.51 6.74
CA GLY A 97 11.81 -8.14 7.01
C GLY A 97 10.96 -8.36 5.76
N HIS A 98 9.88 -9.11 5.93
CA HIS A 98 8.97 -9.41 4.82
C HIS A 98 8.29 -8.15 4.27
N ASP A 99 7.97 -7.17 5.10
CA ASP A 99 7.37 -5.90 4.65
C ASP A 99 8.32 -5.09 3.75
N HIS A 100 9.59 -4.98 4.13
CA HIS A 100 10.61 -4.33 3.27
C HIS A 100 10.81 -5.07 1.96
N ARG A 101 10.85 -6.41 2.02
CA ARG A 101 10.93 -7.24 0.82
C ARG A 101 9.70 -7.06 -0.07
N LEU A 102 8.49 -6.93 0.50
CA LEU A 102 7.26 -6.66 -0.24
C LEU A 102 7.37 -5.34 -1.00
N LEU A 103 7.83 -4.30 -0.31
CA LEU A 103 8.02 -2.96 -0.88
C LEU A 103 9.00 -2.99 -2.07
N VAL A 104 10.12 -3.70 -1.95
CA VAL A 104 11.12 -3.85 -3.04
C VAL A 104 10.60 -4.72 -4.19
N GLU A 105 9.87 -5.81 -3.91
CA GLU A 105 9.31 -6.71 -4.93
C GLU A 105 7.91 -6.29 -5.42
N SER A 106 7.44 -5.09 -5.06
CA SER A 106 6.05 -4.66 -5.26
C SER A 106 5.62 -4.55 -6.73
N LEU A 107 6.55 -4.57 -7.69
CA LEU A 107 6.29 -4.55 -9.13
C LEU A 107 5.22 -5.56 -9.56
N LYS A 108 5.30 -6.77 -9.02
CA LYS A 108 4.35 -7.84 -9.33
C LYS A 108 2.91 -7.48 -8.90
N LEU A 109 2.73 -6.64 -7.88
CA LEU A 109 1.41 -6.20 -7.42
C LEU A 109 0.77 -5.22 -8.41
N PHE A 110 1.56 -4.32 -9.00
CA PHE A 110 1.07 -3.37 -10.01
C PHE A 110 0.70 -4.08 -11.31
N ASP A 111 1.49 -5.08 -11.73
CA ASP A 111 1.14 -5.93 -12.85
C ASP A 111 -0.19 -6.66 -12.61
N VAL A 112 -0.38 -7.24 -11.41
CA VAL A 112 -1.64 -7.90 -11.06
C VAL A 112 -2.80 -6.91 -11.06
N LEU A 113 -2.63 -5.73 -10.46
CA LEU A 113 -3.66 -4.69 -10.43
C LEU A 113 -4.11 -4.29 -11.85
N ALA A 114 -3.16 -4.12 -12.78
CA ALA A 114 -3.45 -3.77 -14.16
C ALA A 114 -4.20 -4.88 -14.92
N GLU A 115 -4.00 -6.15 -14.53
CA GLU A 115 -4.64 -7.33 -15.11
C GLU A 115 -6.04 -7.64 -14.51
N LEU A 116 -6.41 -7.03 -13.39
CA LEU A 116 -7.74 -7.21 -12.78
C LEU A 116 -8.86 -6.59 -13.64
N PRO A 117 -10.11 -7.08 -13.50
CA PRO A 117 -11.27 -6.44 -14.14
C PRO A 117 -11.38 -4.96 -13.78
N ASP A 118 -11.85 -4.15 -14.72
CA ASP A 118 -11.91 -2.68 -14.60
C ASP A 118 -12.60 -2.19 -13.33
N GLU A 119 -13.71 -2.81 -12.97
CA GLU A 119 -14.44 -2.53 -11.73
C GLU A 119 -13.55 -2.73 -10.49
N LYS A 120 -12.80 -3.83 -10.44
CA LYS A 120 -11.98 -4.19 -9.28
C LYS A 120 -10.75 -3.30 -9.16
N ARG A 121 -10.03 -3.03 -10.25
CA ARG A 121 -8.86 -2.15 -10.20
C ARG A 121 -9.23 -0.72 -9.82
N LYS A 122 -10.40 -0.22 -10.25
CA LYS A 122 -10.91 1.11 -9.85
C LYS A 122 -11.24 1.18 -8.36
N ILE A 123 -11.89 0.16 -7.79
CA ILE A 123 -12.18 0.08 -6.35
C ILE A 123 -10.87 0.03 -5.53
N ILE A 124 -9.92 -0.80 -5.95
CA ILE A 124 -8.63 -0.92 -5.25
C ILE A 124 -7.87 0.40 -5.29
N TYR A 125 -7.79 1.05 -6.46
CA TYR A 125 -7.14 2.36 -6.57
C TYR A 125 -7.83 3.41 -5.71
N HIS A 126 -9.16 3.50 -5.74
CA HIS A 126 -9.88 4.51 -4.98
C HIS A 126 -9.47 4.48 -3.50
N TRP A 127 -9.53 3.30 -2.88
CA TRP A 127 -9.27 3.16 -1.44
C TRP A 127 -7.79 3.10 -1.06
N ALA A 128 -6.97 2.34 -1.79
CA ALA A 128 -5.53 2.29 -1.52
C ALA A 128 -4.84 3.62 -1.88
N GLY A 129 -5.34 4.30 -2.92
CA GLY A 129 -4.90 5.63 -3.31
C GLY A 129 -5.27 6.68 -2.27
N GLU A 130 -6.50 6.64 -1.75
CA GLU A 130 -6.94 7.53 -0.67
C GLU A 130 -6.14 7.33 0.62
N MET A 131 -5.91 6.06 1.02
CA MET A 131 -5.03 5.71 2.13
C MET A 131 -3.63 6.30 1.96
N ALA A 132 -3.01 6.13 0.78
CA ALA A 132 -1.68 6.67 0.51
C ALA A 132 -1.64 8.21 0.58
N LEU A 133 -2.67 8.90 0.07
CA LEU A 133 -2.76 10.36 0.17
C LEU A 133 -2.96 10.84 1.60
N GLY A 134 -3.81 10.17 2.37
CA GLY A 134 -4.01 10.46 3.79
C GLY A 134 -2.73 10.27 4.61
N MET A 135 -2.01 9.17 4.40
CA MET A 135 -0.70 8.95 5.02
C MET A 135 0.33 10.03 4.62
N ALA A 136 0.29 10.50 3.36
CA ALA A 136 1.16 11.57 2.91
C ALA A 136 0.87 12.89 3.65
N GLU A 137 -0.41 13.21 3.91
CA GLU A 137 -0.83 14.36 4.72
C GLU A 137 -0.32 14.23 6.17
N PHE A 138 -0.54 13.08 6.81
CA PHE A 138 -0.19 12.87 8.22
C PHE A 138 1.31 12.65 8.47
N SER A 139 2.10 12.23 7.47
CA SER A 139 3.55 12.07 7.59
C SER A 139 4.27 13.37 7.99
N GLN A 140 3.66 14.52 7.67
CA GLN A 140 4.16 15.85 8.01
C GLN A 140 3.74 16.28 9.42
N ILE A 141 2.63 15.74 9.93
CA ILE A 141 2.07 16.08 11.24
C ILE A 141 2.82 15.35 12.35
N THR A 142 3.38 14.16 12.11
CA THR A 142 4.17 13.41 13.11
C THR A 142 5.67 13.74 13.08
N ALA A 143 6.05 14.77 12.32
CA ALA A 143 7.44 15.21 12.17
C ALA A 143 7.90 16.05 13.36
N ARG A 144 9.16 15.84 13.78
CA ARG A 144 9.86 16.82 14.62
C ARG A 144 10.30 17.99 13.76
N HIS A 145 9.67 19.15 13.92
CA HIS A 145 10.12 20.40 13.32
C HIS A 145 10.70 21.29 14.42
N ASP A 146 11.95 21.74 14.26
CA ASP A 146 12.59 22.73 15.14
C ASP A 146 12.44 22.46 16.66
N ASN A 147 12.76 21.23 17.09
CA ASN A 147 12.65 20.79 18.49
C ASN A 147 11.22 20.74 19.08
N GLN A 148 10.19 20.91 18.26
CA GLN A 148 8.79 20.67 18.62
C GLN A 148 8.29 19.38 17.98
N ILE A 149 7.60 18.56 18.78
CA ILE A 149 6.87 17.41 18.25
C ILE A 149 5.54 17.97 17.75
N VAL A 150 5.37 18.05 16.43
CA VAL A 150 4.04 18.15 15.86
C VAL A 150 3.42 16.77 16.06
N ALA A 151 2.20 16.73 16.59
CA ALA A 151 1.46 15.49 16.84
C ALA A 151 -0.01 15.73 16.53
N ILE A 152 -0.79 14.65 16.50
CA ILE A 152 -2.24 14.72 16.43
C ILE A 152 -2.74 15.55 17.61
N ASP A 153 -3.37 16.67 17.31
CA ASP A 153 -3.67 17.73 18.28
C ASP A 153 -5.05 17.57 18.92
N ASN A 154 -6.00 16.93 18.20
CA ASN A 154 -7.37 16.79 18.68
C ASN A 154 -8.06 15.52 18.14
N VAL A 155 -9.21 15.19 18.73
CA VAL A 155 -10.02 14.01 18.38
C VAL A 155 -10.43 14.01 16.91
N ALA A 156 -10.73 15.17 16.31
CA ALA A 156 -11.11 15.22 14.91
C ALA A 156 -9.94 14.85 13.97
N GLN A 157 -8.71 15.27 14.29
CA GLN A 157 -7.51 14.82 13.57
C GLN A 157 -7.23 13.34 13.81
N TRP A 158 -7.46 12.85 15.04
CA TRP A 158 -7.34 11.42 15.36
C TRP A 158 -8.31 10.58 14.55
N ASP A 159 -9.59 10.95 14.51
CA ASP A 159 -10.63 10.28 13.74
C ASP A 159 -10.30 10.28 12.25
N ARG A 160 -9.78 11.40 11.72
CA ARG A 160 -9.35 11.50 10.33
C ARG A 160 -8.15 10.62 10.02
N TYR A 161 -7.19 10.50 10.93
CA TYR A 161 -6.08 9.54 10.79
C TYR A 161 -6.60 8.09 10.77
N CYS A 162 -7.45 7.72 11.75
CA CYS A 162 -8.07 6.39 11.81
C CYS A 162 -8.89 6.07 10.56
N TYR A 163 -9.58 7.06 10.00
CA TYR A 163 -10.27 6.93 8.72
C TYR A 163 -9.30 6.54 7.60
N TYR A 164 -8.18 7.23 7.45
CA TYR A 164 -7.22 6.94 6.37
C TYR A 164 -6.53 5.58 6.52
N VAL A 165 -6.12 5.20 7.73
CA VAL A 165 -5.33 3.98 7.94
C VAL A 165 -6.16 2.71 8.14
N ALA A 166 -7.45 2.84 8.50
CA ALA A 166 -8.33 1.69 8.75
C ALA A 166 -9.72 1.81 8.10
N GLY A 167 -10.31 3.01 8.10
CA GLY A 167 -11.63 3.25 7.50
C GLY A 167 -11.67 2.98 5.99
N THR A 168 -10.66 3.44 5.26
CA THR A 168 -10.48 3.20 3.81
C THR A 168 -10.45 1.70 3.48
N VAL A 169 -9.74 0.89 4.28
CA VAL A 169 -9.68 -0.56 4.13
C VAL A 169 -11.05 -1.19 4.40
N GLY A 170 -11.79 -0.69 5.39
CA GLY A 170 -13.17 -1.11 5.66
C GLY A 170 -14.08 -0.88 4.45
N HIS A 171 -14.06 0.34 3.89
CA HIS A 171 -14.87 0.70 2.73
C HIS A 171 -14.50 -0.07 1.45
N MET A 172 -13.23 -0.47 1.32
CA MET A 172 -12.77 -1.29 0.20
C MET A 172 -13.41 -2.69 0.15
N LEU A 173 -13.84 -3.21 1.30
CA LEU A 173 -14.38 -4.56 1.46
C LEU A 173 -15.91 -4.62 1.49
N THR A 174 -16.59 -3.48 1.39
CA THR A 174 -18.07 -3.33 1.44
C THR A 174 -18.62 -2.80 0.13
#